data_AF-A0A4Z2C1Q3-F1
#
_entry.id   AF-A0A4Z2C1Q3-F1
#
_cell.length_a   1.000
_cell.length_b   1.000
_cell.length_c   1.000
_cell.angle_alpha   90.00
_cell.angle_beta   90.00
_cell.angle_gamma   90.00
#
_symmetry.space_group_name_H-M   'P 1'
#
loop_
_entity.id
_entity.type
_entity.pdbx_description
1 polymer ?
#
loop_
_entity_poly.entity_id
_entity_poly.type
_entity_poly.pdbx_seq_one_letter_code
_entity_poly.pdbx_strand_id
1 'polypeptide(L)'
;MAPRLVLLEVLLEEWLLRPLQALAAVRPVAEFYRLKRKMVDSPFRHQALLVADQFAVTFDGHLRELPGSCPLLLAQDVSAEPSFTLLLNADSHSFLLIGLNDDTVSVQKNGQVRVNCNSTVSHTFHGSRGLAVRVRANVMQLSNQNGVSVSCDLLRLVCSFTLDGWLHGRSAGLFGTNDNEAGNDSPLPDGSQAENQDRFWHSWVAGGEGAGCTKVAKQLPKAAATPISCSFLFSSPDSPLSSCFRVVDPGQFLSACGPSPSKTPCRLAHAFVHLCQENYVPLELPAKCLRL
;
A
#
# COMPACT_ATOMS: atom_id res chain seq x y z
N MET A 1 -7.71 -18.18 -58.84
CA MET A 1 -7.41 -16.82 -58.33
C MET A 1 -7.63 -16.68 -56.82
N ALA A 2 -8.57 -17.40 -56.20
CA ALA A 2 -8.83 -17.36 -54.75
C ALA A 2 -7.65 -17.70 -53.79
N PRO A 3 -6.75 -18.68 -54.06
CA PRO A 3 -5.74 -19.07 -53.05
C PRO A 3 -4.60 -18.07 -52.86
N ARG A 4 -4.37 -17.17 -53.84
CA ARG A 4 -3.32 -16.13 -53.74
C ARG A 4 -3.75 -14.95 -52.86
N LEU A 5 -5.05 -14.62 -52.81
CA LEU A 5 -5.56 -13.57 -51.91
C LEU A 5 -5.50 -14.02 -50.46
N VAL A 6 -5.89 -15.26 -50.16
CA VAL A 6 -5.84 -15.82 -48.80
C VAL A 6 -4.41 -15.84 -48.24
N LEU A 7 -3.42 -16.20 -49.06
CA LEU A 7 -2.01 -16.16 -48.64
C LEU A 7 -1.52 -14.73 -48.37
N LEU A 8 -1.97 -13.75 -49.16
CA LEU A 8 -1.60 -12.35 -48.98
C LEU A 8 -2.21 -11.76 -47.71
N GLU A 9 -3.47 -12.08 -47.41
CA GLU A 9 -4.17 -11.69 -46.18
C GLU A 9 -3.49 -12.28 -44.94
N VAL A 10 -3.15 -13.57 -44.97
CA VAL A 10 -2.45 -14.23 -43.86
C VAL A 10 -1.05 -13.63 -43.66
N LEU A 11 -0.31 -13.34 -44.74
CA LEU A 11 0.98 -12.66 -44.63
C LEU A 11 0.84 -11.25 -44.05
N LEU A 12 -0.18 -10.49 -44.47
CA LEU A 12 -0.40 -9.13 -43.98
C LEU A 12 -0.80 -9.12 -42.50
N GLU A 13 -1.63 -10.07 -42.08
CA GLU A 13 -2.06 -10.19 -40.69
C GLU A 13 -0.93 -10.69 -39.78
N GLU A 14 -0.29 -11.80 -40.12
CA GLU A 14 0.72 -12.46 -39.26
C GLU A 14 2.08 -11.75 -39.29
N TRP A 15 2.52 -11.22 -40.43
CA TRP A 15 3.88 -10.69 -40.59
C TRP A 15 3.98 -9.17 -40.55
N LEU A 16 2.86 -8.46 -40.66
CA LEU A 16 2.83 -6.98 -40.67
C LEU A 16 1.98 -6.43 -39.53
N LEU A 17 0.68 -6.75 -39.50
CA LEU A 17 -0.25 -6.15 -38.55
C LEU A 17 0.01 -6.61 -37.11
N ARG A 18 0.12 -7.91 -36.84
CA ARG A 18 0.40 -8.40 -35.49
C ARG A 18 1.75 -7.92 -34.93
N PRO A 19 2.86 -7.93 -35.68
CA PRO A 19 4.12 -7.36 -35.22
C PRO A 19 4.04 -5.85 -34.97
N LEU A 20 3.37 -5.10 -35.83
CA LEU A 20 3.18 -3.65 -35.63
C LEU A 20 2.30 -3.35 -34.41
N GLN A 21 1.23 -4.12 -34.19
CA GLN A 21 0.40 -4.01 -32.99
C GLN A 21 1.19 -4.38 -31.73
N ALA A 22 2.01 -5.41 -31.80
CA ALA A 22 2.90 -5.80 -30.71
C ALA A 22 3.91 -4.68 -30.39
N LEU A 23 4.56 -4.09 -31.40
CA LEU A 23 5.48 -2.96 -31.25
C LEU A 23 4.78 -1.70 -30.73
N ALA A 24 3.57 -1.40 -31.21
CA ALA A 24 2.76 -0.28 -30.74
C ALA A 24 2.33 -0.45 -29.27
N ALA A 25 2.19 -1.69 -28.79
CA ALA A 25 1.89 -2.00 -27.40
C ALA A 25 3.13 -1.97 -26.49
N VAL A 26 4.35 -1.96 -27.04
CA VAL A 26 5.58 -1.83 -26.24
C VAL A 26 5.69 -0.41 -25.72
N ARG A 27 5.89 -0.29 -24.40
CA ARG A 27 6.21 0.97 -23.74
C ARG A 27 7.70 0.97 -23.36
N PRO A 28 8.60 1.60 -24.14
CA PRO A 28 10.04 1.49 -23.94
C PRO A 28 10.49 1.88 -22.53
N VAL A 29 9.85 2.90 -21.95
CA VAL A 29 10.11 3.35 -20.57
C VAL A 29 9.74 2.28 -19.54
N ALA A 30 8.59 1.62 -19.70
CA ALA A 30 8.16 0.56 -18.80
C ALA A 30 9.09 -0.66 -18.89
N GLU A 31 9.50 -1.02 -20.10
CA GLU A 31 10.48 -2.10 -20.35
C GLU A 31 11.85 -1.77 -19.76
N PHE A 32 12.30 -0.52 -19.87
CA PHE A 32 13.52 -0.05 -19.24
C PHE A 32 13.47 -0.21 -17.71
N TYR A 33 12.39 0.23 -17.05
CA TYR A 33 12.26 0.07 -15.59
C TYR A 33 12.11 -1.38 -15.16
N ARG A 34 11.38 -2.20 -15.94
CA ARG A 34 11.29 -3.65 -15.73
C ARG A 34 12.67 -4.32 -15.79
N LEU A 35 13.50 -3.93 -16.75
CA LEU A 35 14.87 -4.44 -16.89
C LEU A 35 15.78 -3.91 -15.78
N LYS A 36 15.70 -2.62 -15.46
CA LYS A 36 16.43 -1.98 -14.36
C LYS A 36 16.15 -2.68 -13.03
N ARG A 37 14.88 -2.98 -12.72
CA ARG A 37 14.50 -3.75 -11.52
C ARG A 37 15.21 -5.10 -11.44
N LYS A 38 15.33 -5.81 -12.57
CA LYS A 38 16.03 -7.11 -12.63
C LYS A 38 17.56 -7.00 -12.45
N MET A 39 18.13 -5.81 -12.65
CA MET A 39 19.57 -5.58 -12.65
C MET A 39 20.10 -4.88 -11.39
N VAL A 40 19.24 -4.27 -10.57
CA VAL A 40 19.66 -3.58 -9.35
C VAL A 40 19.55 -4.54 -8.17
N ASP A 41 20.70 -4.85 -7.55
CA ASP A 41 20.75 -5.52 -6.24
C ASP A 41 20.16 -4.58 -5.18
N SER A 42 18.95 -4.93 -4.75
CA SER A 42 18.15 -4.34 -3.68
C SER A 42 18.01 -2.81 -3.69
N PRO A 43 16.94 -2.31 -4.32
CA PRO A 43 16.54 -0.94 -4.12
C PRO A 43 15.11 -0.93 -3.58
N PHE A 44 14.77 -1.82 -2.65
CA PHE A 44 13.52 -1.71 -1.92
C PHE A 44 13.76 -0.69 -0.83
N ARG A 45 13.06 0.44 -0.88
CA ARG A 45 12.88 1.20 0.35
C ARG A 45 12.04 0.26 1.21
N HIS A 46 12.49 -0.01 2.43
CA HIS A 46 11.75 -0.78 3.42
C HIS A 46 10.50 0.00 3.83
N GLN A 47 9.57 0.18 2.90
CA GLN A 47 8.43 1.05 2.98
C GLN A 47 7.13 0.26 2.80
N ALA A 48 6.26 0.31 3.82
CA ALA A 48 4.90 -0.19 3.77
C ALA A 48 3.91 0.97 3.64
N LEU A 49 2.68 0.68 3.21
CA LEU A 49 1.62 1.68 3.02
C LEU A 49 0.31 1.25 3.66
N LEU A 50 -0.35 2.17 4.35
CA LEU A 50 -1.75 2.05 4.78
C LEU A 50 -2.62 3.04 4.00
N VAL A 51 -3.74 2.57 3.47
CA VAL A 51 -4.70 3.38 2.71
C VAL A 51 -6.08 3.33 3.36
N ALA A 52 -6.43 4.43 4.04
CA ALA A 52 -7.78 4.77 4.52
C ALA A 52 -8.50 3.63 5.25
N ASP A 53 -7.80 2.89 6.11
CA ASP A 53 -8.26 1.76 6.93
C ASP A 53 -8.74 0.51 6.18
N GLN A 54 -8.54 0.48 4.86
CA GLN A 54 -9.10 -0.57 3.99
C GLN A 54 -8.03 -1.40 3.29
N PHE A 55 -6.94 -0.78 2.85
CA PHE A 55 -5.89 -1.50 2.14
C PHE A 55 -4.53 -1.27 2.79
N ALA A 56 -3.70 -2.30 2.76
CA ALA A 56 -2.30 -2.27 3.15
C ALA A 56 -1.44 -2.73 1.97
N VAL A 57 -0.25 -2.15 1.86
CA VAL A 57 0.86 -2.68 1.07
C VAL A 57 1.97 -3.01 2.05
N THR A 58 2.43 -4.26 2.06
CA THR A 58 3.52 -4.71 2.93
C THR A 58 4.87 -4.13 2.51
N PHE A 59 5.87 -4.31 3.35
CA PHE A 59 7.25 -3.94 3.01
C PHE A 59 7.76 -4.65 1.74
N ASP A 60 7.29 -5.88 1.52
CA ASP A 60 7.69 -6.73 0.39
C ASP A 60 6.74 -6.62 -0.81
N GLY A 61 5.79 -5.68 -0.76
CA GLY A 61 4.99 -5.25 -1.91
C GLY A 61 3.65 -5.98 -2.11
N HIS A 62 3.16 -6.73 -1.14
CA HIS A 62 1.84 -7.37 -1.22
C HIS A 62 0.70 -6.42 -0.88
N LEU A 63 -0.26 -6.32 -1.80
CA LEU A 63 -1.53 -5.67 -1.55
C LEU A 63 -2.45 -6.56 -0.71
N ARG A 64 -3.00 -5.99 0.36
CA ARG A 64 -3.89 -6.68 1.31
C ARG A 64 -5.12 -5.83 1.58
N GLU A 65 -6.30 -6.44 1.52
CA GLU A 65 -7.52 -5.84 2.05
C GLU A 65 -7.64 -6.15 3.55
N LEU A 66 -7.83 -5.10 4.35
CA LEU A 66 -7.90 -5.16 5.79
C LEU A 66 -9.33 -5.43 6.25
N PRO A 67 -9.53 -6.24 7.30
CA PRO A 67 -10.85 -6.37 7.91
C PRO A 67 -11.24 -5.04 8.56
N GLY A 68 -12.48 -4.60 8.30
CA GLY A 68 -13.01 -3.39 8.92
C GLY A 68 -13.26 -3.56 10.42
N SER A 69 -13.19 -2.45 11.16
CA SER A 69 -13.64 -2.34 12.56
C SER A 69 -12.86 -3.18 13.59
N CYS A 70 -11.56 -3.42 13.34
CA CYS A 70 -10.68 -4.18 14.23
C CYS A 70 -9.39 -3.42 14.54
N PRO A 71 -8.90 -3.46 15.80
CA PRO A 71 -7.59 -2.94 16.11
C PRO A 71 -6.57 -3.98 15.63
N LEU A 72 -5.70 -3.60 14.70
CA LEU A 72 -4.79 -4.53 14.03
C LEU A 72 -3.34 -4.10 14.21
N LEU A 73 -2.47 -5.04 14.60
CA LEU A 73 -1.03 -4.81 14.64
C LEU A 73 -0.47 -4.82 13.21
N LEU A 74 -0.15 -3.64 12.70
CA LEU A 74 0.38 -3.49 11.35
C LEU A 74 1.85 -3.90 11.27
N ALA A 75 2.66 -3.46 12.24
CA ALA A 75 4.07 -3.85 12.35
C ALA A 75 4.58 -3.61 13.77
N GLN A 76 5.53 -4.43 14.21
CA GLN A 76 6.24 -4.29 15.47
C GLN A 76 7.68 -4.79 15.33
N ASP A 77 8.61 -4.16 16.06
CA ASP A 77 9.97 -4.66 16.19
C ASP A 77 9.99 -5.96 16.98
N VAL A 78 10.60 -7.01 16.43
CA VAL A 78 10.65 -8.35 17.03
C VAL A 78 11.65 -8.48 18.19
N SER A 79 12.30 -7.40 18.63
CA SER A 79 13.12 -7.40 19.85
C SER A 79 12.30 -7.67 21.11
N ALA A 80 12.99 -8.13 22.16
CA ALA A 80 12.41 -8.28 23.50
C ALA A 80 11.78 -6.99 24.04
N GLU A 81 12.37 -5.84 23.70
CA GLU A 81 11.80 -4.52 23.92
C GLU A 81 11.57 -3.87 22.55
N PRO A 82 10.35 -3.86 22.02
CA PRO A 82 10.07 -3.34 20.69
C PRO A 82 10.40 -1.85 20.57
N SER A 83 11.30 -1.48 19.65
CA SER A 83 11.65 -0.07 19.43
C SER A 83 10.56 0.71 18.69
N PHE A 84 9.68 0.01 17.97
CA PHE A 84 8.50 0.56 17.32
C PHE A 84 7.30 -0.38 17.37
N THR A 85 6.11 0.19 17.29
CA THR A 85 4.84 -0.52 17.16
C THR A 85 3.87 0.33 16.35
N LEU A 86 3.21 -0.28 15.37
CA LEU A 86 2.22 0.34 14.50
C LEU A 86 0.90 -0.38 14.64
N LEU A 87 -0.12 0.35 15.06
CA LEU A 87 -1.43 -0.20 15.34
C LEU A 87 -2.50 0.59 14.58
N LEU A 88 -3.24 -0.10 13.72
CA LEU A 88 -4.49 0.41 13.18
C LEU A 88 -5.53 0.41 14.31
N ASN A 89 -6.19 1.53 14.55
CA ASN A 89 -7.21 1.60 15.59
C ASN A 89 -8.61 1.32 15.01
N ALA A 90 -9.43 0.57 15.74
CA ALA A 90 -10.85 0.34 15.43
C ALA A 90 -11.74 1.55 15.74
N ASP A 91 -11.28 2.45 16.61
CA ASP A 91 -12.08 3.55 17.13
C ASP A 91 -12.61 4.50 16.03
N SER A 92 -13.73 5.17 16.33
CA SER A 92 -14.32 6.18 15.45
C SER A 92 -13.49 7.47 15.35
N HIS A 93 -12.57 7.70 16.29
CA HIS A 93 -11.82 8.96 16.41
C HIS A 93 -10.36 8.81 15.97
N SER A 94 -9.68 7.74 16.40
CA SER A 94 -8.28 7.48 16.06
C SER A 94 -8.18 6.62 14.80
N PHE A 95 -7.28 6.98 13.90
CA PHE A 95 -6.96 6.22 12.69
C PHE A 95 -5.79 5.26 12.94
N LEU A 96 -4.69 5.79 13.47
CA LEU A 96 -3.42 5.10 13.57
C LEU A 96 -2.71 5.49 14.87
N LEU A 97 -2.11 4.50 15.53
CA LEU A 97 -1.27 4.67 16.71
C LEU A 97 0.15 4.19 16.39
N ILE A 98 1.13 5.01 16.72
CA ILE A 98 2.55 4.80 16.45
C ILE A 98 3.27 4.87 17.80
N GLY A 99 3.71 3.73 18.32
CA GLY A 99 4.57 3.65 19.50
C GLY A 99 6.04 3.68 19.07
N LEU A 100 6.83 4.55 19.69
CA LEU A 100 8.27 4.70 19.44
C LEU A 100 8.99 4.78 20.79
N ASN A 101 9.36 3.62 21.32
CA ASN A 101 9.91 3.49 22.65
C ASN A 101 8.97 4.11 23.73
N ASP A 102 9.30 5.26 24.34
CA ASP A 102 8.47 5.92 25.37
C ASP A 102 7.40 6.87 24.79
N ASP A 103 7.52 7.24 23.51
CA ASP A 103 6.61 8.20 22.89
C ASP A 103 5.52 7.47 22.10
N THR A 104 4.29 7.98 22.19
CA THR A 104 3.15 7.49 21.44
C THR A 104 2.54 8.60 20.61
N VAL A 105 2.44 8.40 19.30
CA VAL A 105 1.84 9.34 18.35
C VAL A 105 0.54 8.76 17.82
N SER A 106 -0.56 9.49 17.98
CA SER A 106 -1.87 9.13 17.46
C SER A 106 -2.27 10.08 16.33
N VAL A 107 -2.63 9.50 15.19
CA VAL A 107 -3.24 10.20 14.06
C VAL A 107 -4.74 10.01 14.15
N GLN A 108 -5.49 11.11 14.22
CA GLN A 108 -6.96 11.10 14.30
C GLN A 108 -7.58 11.13 12.90
N LYS A 109 -8.78 10.59 12.74
CA LYS A 109 -9.51 10.56 11.46
C LYS A 109 -9.91 11.94 10.95
N ASN A 110 -9.93 12.95 11.83
CA ASN A 110 -10.16 14.35 11.47
C ASN A 110 -8.86 15.09 11.07
N GLY A 111 -7.73 14.39 10.97
CA GLY A 111 -6.42 14.94 10.62
C GLY A 111 -5.64 15.54 11.81
N GLN A 112 -6.17 15.53 13.03
CA GLN A 112 -5.41 15.97 14.20
C GLN A 112 -4.33 14.95 14.56
N VAL A 113 -3.14 15.41 14.93
CA VAL A 113 -2.04 14.58 15.42
C VAL A 113 -1.80 14.87 16.90
N ARG A 114 -1.80 13.83 17.72
CA ARG A 114 -1.54 13.92 19.17
C ARG A 114 -0.31 13.10 19.56
N VAL A 115 0.44 13.58 20.54
CA VAL A 115 1.58 12.88 21.13
C VAL A 115 1.35 12.72 22.63
N ASN A 116 1.64 11.53 23.15
CA ASN A 116 1.54 11.14 24.56
C ASN A 116 0.16 11.49 25.17
N CYS A 117 -0.90 11.27 24.39
CA CYS A 117 -2.31 11.53 24.70
C CYS A 117 -2.72 13.00 24.96
N ASN A 118 -1.78 13.87 25.31
CA ASN A 118 -2.07 15.22 25.81
C ASN A 118 -1.68 16.33 24.83
N SER A 119 -0.64 16.12 24.01
CA SER A 119 -0.06 17.20 23.20
C SER A 119 -0.57 17.17 21.77
N THR A 120 -1.32 18.17 21.34
CA THR A 120 -1.73 18.30 19.92
C THR A 120 -0.62 18.99 19.12
N VAL A 121 -0.16 18.36 18.05
CA VAL A 121 0.92 18.88 17.20
C VAL A 121 0.34 19.79 16.13
N SER A 122 0.55 21.10 16.26
CA SER A 122 0.10 22.08 15.26
C SER A 122 1.13 22.34 14.16
N HIS A 123 2.43 22.25 14.48
CA HIS A 123 3.52 22.52 13.53
C HIS A 123 4.69 21.56 13.68
N THR A 124 5.36 21.58 14.82
CA THR A 124 6.48 20.70 15.09
C THR A 124 6.48 20.34 16.57
N PHE A 125 6.77 19.07 16.85
CA PHE A 125 6.96 18.53 18.17
C PHE A 125 8.28 17.77 18.20
N HIS A 126 9.01 17.91 19.28
CA HIS A 126 10.22 17.15 19.57
C HIS A 126 9.99 16.33 20.83
N GLY A 127 10.22 15.03 20.71
CA GLY A 127 10.06 14.08 21.81
C GLY A 127 11.39 13.53 22.29
N SER A 128 11.32 12.40 23.00
CA SER A 128 12.47 11.66 23.45
C SER A 128 13.20 10.99 22.27
N ARG A 129 14.47 10.61 22.46
CA ARG A 129 15.26 9.82 21.47
C ARG A 129 15.17 10.35 20.04
N GLY A 130 15.29 11.66 19.89
CA GLY A 130 15.33 12.32 18.59
C GLY A 130 14.00 12.27 17.82
N LEU A 131 12.88 11.94 18.47
CA LEU A 131 11.56 12.01 17.84
C LEU A 131 11.30 13.44 17.35
N ALA A 132 10.99 13.57 16.07
CA ALA A 132 10.50 14.81 15.48
C ALA A 132 9.20 14.51 14.73
N VAL A 133 8.13 15.20 15.11
CA VAL A 133 6.84 15.15 14.42
C VAL A 133 6.56 16.51 13.83
N ARG A 134 6.36 16.59 12.53
CA ARG A 134 6.07 17.82 11.80
C ARG A 134 4.74 17.69 11.09
N VAL A 135 3.88 18.70 11.24
CA VAL A 135 2.60 18.79 10.53
C VAL A 135 2.62 20.08 9.71
N ARG A 136 2.44 19.96 8.39
CA ARG A 136 2.32 21.09 7.48
C ARG A 136 1.16 20.86 6.52
N ALA A 137 0.21 21.79 6.50
CA ALA A 137 -1.05 21.64 5.80
C ALA A 137 -1.72 20.29 6.17
N ASN A 138 -1.84 19.36 5.22
CA ASN A 138 -2.44 18.04 5.44
C ASN A 138 -1.40 16.91 5.45
N VAL A 139 -0.11 17.23 5.62
CA VAL A 139 0.96 16.23 5.63
C VAL A 139 1.60 16.18 7.01
N MET A 140 1.58 15.01 7.63
CA MET A 140 2.39 14.70 8.81
C MET A 140 3.65 13.96 8.38
N GLN A 141 4.78 14.35 8.94
CA GLN A 141 6.05 13.64 8.85
C GLN A 141 6.55 13.37 10.26
N LEU A 142 6.95 12.14 10.52
CA LEU A 142 7.52 11.68 11.76
C LEU A 142 8.85 10.99 11.45
N SER A 143 9.86 11.21 12.27
CA SER A 143 11.12 10.48 12.22
C SER A 143 11.72 10.36 13.61
N ASN A 144 12.46 9.29 13.88
CA ASN A 144 13.29 9.16 15.08
C ASN A 144 14.73 8.73 14.74
N GLN A 145 15.59 8.66 15.75
CA GLN A 145 16.99 8.24 15.58
C GLN A 145 17.19 6.72 15.42
N ASN A 146 16.14 5.93 15.64
CA ASN A 146 16.19 4.46 15.52
C ASN A 146 15.90 3.99 14.09
N GLY A 147 15.74 4.93 13.14
CA GLY A 147 15.52 4.63 11.73
C GLY A 147 14.07 4.32 11.37
N VAL A 148 13.11 4.85 12.13
CA VAL A 148 11.69 4.80 11.79
C VAL A 148 11.25 6.16 11.26
N SER A 149 10.62 6.16 10.08
CA SER A 149 10.02 7.34 9.47
C SER A 149 8.59 7.06 9.04
N VAL A 150 7.68 7.99 9.29
CA VAL A 150 6.27 7.90 8.87
C VAL A 150 5.88 9.18 8.15
N SER A 151 5.18 9.05 7.02
CA SER A 151 4.60 10.18 6.31
C SER A 151 3.13 9.90 6.03
N CYS A 152 2.25 10.80 6.46
CA CYS A 152 0.81 10.64 6.32
C CYS A 152 0.19 11.83 5.59
N ASP A 153 -0.57 11.56 4.54
CA ASP A 153 -1.60 12.45 4.03
C ASP A 153 -2.84 12.34 4.92
N LEU A 154 -3.01 13.34 5.79
CA LEU A 154 -4.04 13.39 6.83
C LEU A 154 -5.44 13.59 6.26
N LEU A 155 -5.56 14.17 5.06
CA LEU A 155 -6.85 14.36 4.39
C LEU A 155 -7.34 13.05 3.77
N ARG A 156 -6.41 12.29 3.18
CA ARG A 156 -6.70 11.04 2.45
C ARG A 156 -6.57 9.80 3.33
N LEU A 157 -6.03 9.95 4.55
CA LEU A 157 -5.68 8.88 5.48
C LEU A 157 -4.76 7.83 4.82
N VAL A 158 -3.76 8.31 4.08
CA VAL A 158 -2.75 7.47 3.43
C VAL A 158 -1.42 7.68 4.15
N CYS A 159 -0.87 6.62 4.73
CA CYS A 159 0.37 6.68 5.50
C CYS A 159 1.40 5.70 4.97
N SER A 160 2.61 6.18 4.71
CA SER A 160 3.79 5.35 4.39
C SER A 160 4.67 5.21 5.63
N PHE A 161 5.13 3.99 5.91
CA PHE A 161 6.01 3.65 7.02
C PHE A 161 7.31 3.15 6.44
N THR A 162 8.42 3.82 6.76
CA THR A 162 9.74 3.48 6.24
C THR A 162 10.66 3.10 7.38
N LEU A 163 11.36 1.99 7.22
CA LEU A 163 12.42 1.54 8.09
C LEU A 163 13.78 1.77 7.42
N ASP A 164 14.80 2.14 8.19
CA ASP A 164 16.16 2.20 7.68
C ASP A 164 16.70 0.79 7.42
N GLY A 165 17.64 0.65 6.50
CA GLY A 165 18.10 -0.65 6.01
C GLY A 165 18.68 -1.59 7.08
N TRP A 166 19.18 -1.06 8.21
CA TRP A 166 19.63 -1.87 9.35
C TRP A 166 18.50 -2.57 10.12
N LEU A 167 17.24 -2.23 9.85
CA LEU A 167 16.02 -2.83 10.41
C LEU A 167 15.42 -3.87 9.44
N HIS A 168 16.19 -4.30 8.44
CA HIS A 168 15.82 -5.41 7.57
C HIS A 168 15.55 -6.68 8.38
N GLY A 169 14.42 -7.36 8.12
CA GLY A 169 14.02 -8.56 8.84
C GLY A 169 13.61 -8.32 10.30
N ARG A 170 13.41 -7.06 10.73
CA ARG A 170 13.09 -6.70 12.12
C ARG A 170 11.61 -6.44 12.37
N SER A 171 10.76 -6.51 11.36
CA SER A 171 9.32 -6.29 11.48
C SER A 171 8.58 -7.60 11.64
N ALA A 172 7.47 -7.60 12.37
CA ALA A 172 6.42 -8.61 12.26
C ALA A 172 5.04 -7.95 12.39
N GLY A 173 4.04 -8.48 11.68
CA GLY A 173 2.67 -7.95 11.65
C GLY A 173 2.06 -8.05 10.26
N LEU A 174 0.96 -7.32 10.03
CA LEU A 174 0.27 -7.28 8.72
C LEU A 174 1.11 -6.70 7.57
N PHE A 175 2.14 -5.91 7.87
CA PHE A 175 3.11 -5.40 6.90
C PHE A 175 4.28 -6.35 6.64
N GLY A 176 4.31 -7.51 7.29
CA GLY A 176 5.30 -8.54 7.01
C GLY A 176 6.60 -8.42 7.81
N THR A 177 7.57 -9.20 7.33
CA THR A 177 8.90 -9.42 7.90
C THR A 177 9.91 -8.34 7.53
N ASN A 178 9.67 -7.60 6.45
CA ASN A 178 10.61 -6.59 5.93
C ASN A 178 11.96 -7.20 5.51
N ASP A 179 11.95 -8.42 4.98
CA ASP A 179 13.13 -9.21 4.61
C ASP A 179 13.30 -9.39 3.08
N ASN A 180 12.54 -8.64 2.28
CA ASN A 180 12.52 -8.72 0.81
C ASN A 180 12.07 -10.09 0.27
N GLU A 181 11.39 -10.91 1.08
CA GLU A 181 10.86 -12.20 0.68
C GLU A 181 9.33 -12.17 0.67
N ALA A 182 8.76 -11.90 -0.51
CA ALA A 182 7.32 -11.93 -0.69
C ALA A 182 6.71 -13.28 -0.26
N GLY A 183 7.40 -14.41 -0.46
CA GLY A 183 6.89 -15.75 -0.16
C GLY A 183 6.57 -16.01 1.33
N ASN A 184 7.13 -15.25 2.27
CA ASN A 184 6.94 -15.45 3.71
C ASN A 184 6.25 -14.24 4.39
N ASP A 185 5.56 -13.41 3.60
CA ASP A 185 4.99 -12.14 4.04
C ASP A 185 3.69 -12.31 4.86
N SER A 186 3.40 -13.52 5.34
CA SER A 186 2.26 -13.81 6.21
C SER A 186 2.68 -14.43 7.56
N PRO A 187 3.61 -13.78 8.30
CA PRO A 187 4.12 -14.32 9.55
C PRO A 187 3.03 -14.35 10.63
N LEU A 188 3.07 -15.34 11.51
CA LEU A 188 2.27 -15.42 12.71
C LEU A 188 3.10 -14.94 13.92
N PRO A 189 2.46 -14.59 15.05
CA PRO A 189 3.19 -14.14 16.25
C PRO A 189 4.19 -15.17 16.81
N ASP A 190 4.03 -16.46 16.49
CA ASP A 190 4.95 -17.54 16.86
C ASP A 190 6.12 -17.72 15.87
N GLY A 191 6.20 -16.89 14.83
CA GLY A 191 7.21 -16.94 13.77
C GLY A 191 6.91 -17.92 12.63
N SER A 192 5.83 -18.72 12.73
CA SER A 192 5.39 -19.59 11.64
C SER A 192 4.66 -18.80 10.54
N GLN A 193 4.37 -19.44 9.41
CA GLN A 193 3.63 -18.82 8.31
C GLN A 193 2.16 -19.23 8.35
N ALA A 194 1.27 -18.28 8.10
CA ALA A 194 -0.15 -18.55 8.07
C ALA A 194 -0.54 -19.44 6.87
N GLU A 195 -1.35 -20.46 7.13
CA GLU A 195 -1.88 -21.36 6.09
C GLU A 195 -2.95 -20.70 5.21
N ASN A 196 -3.62 -19.68 5.76
CA ASN A 196 -4.66 -18.94 5.05
C ASN A 196 -4.78 -17.51 5.62
N GLN A 197 -5.39 -16.64 4.82
CA GLN A 197 -5.54 -15.22 5.10
C GLN A 197 -6.40 -14.94 6.35
N ASP A 198 -7.38 -15.80 6.65
CA ASP A 198 -8.28 -15.60 7.80
C ASP A 198 -7.52 -15.84 9.12
N ARG A 199 -6.78 -16.94 9.23
CA ARG A 199 -5.90 -17.22 10.36
C ARG A 199 -4.87 -16.10 10.54
N PHE A 200 -4.28 -15.63 9.44
CA PHE A 200 -3.29 -14.55 9.48
C PHE A 200 -3.86 -13.28 10.12
N TRP A 201 -4.99 -12.77 9.63
CA TRP A 201 -5.60 -11.55 10.17
C TRP A 201 -6.02 -11.68 11.63
N HIS A 202 -6.62 -12.81 12.01
CA HIS A 202 -7.05 -13.05 13.38
C HIS A 202 -5.88 -13.07 14.37
N SER A 203 -4.72 -13.59 13.95
CA SER A 203 -3.52 -13.65 14.81
C SER A 203 -2.93 -12.28 15.17
N TRP A 204 -3.25 -11.24 14.38
CA TRP A 204 -2.75 -9.87 14.56
C TRP A 204 -3.79 -8.89 15.09
N VAL A 205 -4.94 -9.37 15.55
CA VAL A 205 -5.92 -8.54 16.26
C VAL A 205 -5.34 -8.17 17.64
N ALA A 206 -5.25 -6.87 17.91
CA ALA A 206 -4.76 -6.40 19.20
C ALA A 206 -5.77 -6.76 20.30
N GLY A 207 -5.31 -7.49 21.32
CA GLY A 207 -6.15 -8.07 22.38
C GLY A 207 -6.44 -9.57 22.21
N GLY A 208 -5.96 -10.21 21.13
CA GLY A 208 -6.04 -11.65 20.90
C GLY A 208 -7.34 -12.12 20.24
N GLU A 209 -7.42 -13.44 19.95
CA GLU A 209 -8.51 -14.08 19.19
C GLU A 209 -9.93 -13.94 19.82
N GLY A 210 -10.04 -13.39 21.03
CA GLY A 210 -11.31 -13.13 21.74
C GLY A 210 -11.86 -11.70 21.61
N ALA A 211 -11.10 -10.76 21.03
CA ALA A 211 -11.63 -9.44 20.70
C ALA A 211 -12.61 -9.62 19.54
N GLY A 212 -13.92 -9.45 19.77
CA GLY A 212 -15.05 -9.75 18.87
C GLY A 212 -15.00 -9.03 17.51
N CYS A 213 -14.02 -9.41 16.71
CA CYS A 213 -13.71 -8.93 15.38
C CYS A 213 -14.47 -9.77 14.37
N THR A 214 -15.68 -9.36 14.06
CA THR A 214 -16.42 -9.96 12.95
C THR A 214 -15.97 -9.31 11.65
N LYS A 215 -15.81 -10.09 10.57
CA LYS A 215 -15.86 -9.57 9.20
C LYS A 215 -17.23 -8.95 9.00
N VAL A 216 -17.45 -7.75 9.52
CA VAL A 216 -18.62 -6.97 9.16
C VAL A 216 -18.36 -6.59 7.72
N ALA A 217 -19.09 -7.22 6.81
CA ALA A 217 -19.32 -6.64 5.50
C ALA A 217 -19.83 -5.22 5.79
N LYS A 218 -18.94 -4.23 5.64
CA LYS A 218 -19.26 -2.82 5.87
C LYS A 218 -20.44 -2.55 4.94
N GLN A 219 -21.67 -2.57 5.46
CA GLN A 219 -22.84 -2.15 4.71
C GLN A 219 -22.65 -0.66 4.49
N LEU A 220 -22.09 -0.33 3.32
CA LEU A 220 -21.70 1.04 3.06
C LEU A 220 -22.89 1.81 2.50
N PRO A 221 -23.21 3.00 3.03
CA PRO A 221 -24.17 3.88 2.39
C PRO A 221 -23.77 4.10 0.93
N LYS A 222 -24.77 4.11 0.02
CA LYS A 222 -24.62 4.51 -1.39
C LYS A 222 -24.03 5.92 -1.44
N ALA A 223 -22.71 6.00 -1.54
CA ALA A 223 -22.00 7.26 -1.71
C ALA A 223 -21.83 7.54 -3.20
N ALA A 224 -21.91 8.82 -3.56
CA ALA A 224 -21.88 9.33 -4.92
C ALA A 224 -20.77 8.66 -5.74
N ALA A 225 -21.12 8.23 -6.96
CA ALA A 225 -20.21 7.56 -7.87
C ALA A 225 -18.99 8.44 -8.14
N THR A 226 -17.79 7.94 -7.84
CA THR A 226 -16.61 8.45 -8.53
C THR A 226 -16.80 8.14 -10.01
N PRO A 227 -16.55 9.08 -10.93
CA PRO A 227 -16.73 8.83 -12.36
C PRO A 227 -15.66 7.89 -12.96
N ILE A 228 -14.75 7.34 -12.15
CA ILE A 228 -13.65 6.50 -12.61
C ILE A 228 -13.88 5.05 -12.18
N SER A 229 -13.87 4.13 -13.14
CA SER A 229 -14.04 2.70 -12.89
C SER A 229 -12.70 2.01 -12.65
N CYS A 230 -12.72 0.86 -11.95
CA CYS A 230 -11.52 0.05 -11.76
C CYS A 230 -11.02 -0.59 -13.05
N SER A 231 -11.91 -0.95 -13.98
CA SER A 231 -11.50 -1.39 -15.32
C SER A 231 -10.74 -0.30 -16.06
N PHE A 232 -11.16 0.96 -15.94
CA PHE A 232 -10.42 2.07 -16.54
C PHE A 232 -9.06 2.26 -15.88
N LEU A 233 -8.96 2.19 -14.55
CA LEU A 233 -7.68 2.41 -13.86
C LEU A 233 -6.68 1.27 -14.02
N PHE A 234 -7.13 0.01 -14.02
CA PHE A 234 -6.25 -1.16 -13.88
C PHE A 234 -6.27 -2.11 -15.09
N SER A 235 -7.10 -1.86 -16.11
CA SER A 235 -7.15 -2.73 -17.31
C SER A 235 -7.06 -1.95 -18.62
N SER A 236 -7.57 -0.72 -18.67
CA SER A 236 -7.53 0.08 -19.89
C SER A 236 -6.10 0.48 -20.29
N PRO A 237 -5.72 0.32 -21.58
CA PRO A 237 -4.45 0.86 -22.08
C PRO A 237 -4.38 2.39 -22.02
N ASP A 238 -5.54 3.07 -22.01
CA ASP A 238 -5.64 4.52 -21.89
C ASP A 238 -5.62 5.00 -20.43
N SER A 239 -5.47 4.08 -19.47
CA SER A 239 -5.34 4.42 -18.07
C SER A 239 -4.13 5.35 -17.87
N PRO A 240 -4.24 6.38 -17.01
CA PRO A 240 -3.05 7.12 -16.57
C PRO A 240 -2.03 6.23 -15.83
N LEU A 241 -2.43 5.05 -15.35
CA LEU A 241 -1.57 4.09 -14.63
C LEU A 241 -0.89 3.05 -15.55
N SER A 242 -1.26 3.03 -16.83
CA SER A 242 -0.87 1.98 -17.78
C SER A 242 0.63 1.86 -18.06
N SER A 243 1.43 2.90 -17.75
CA SER A 243 2.90 2.85 -17.87
C SER A 243 3.55 1.87 -16.90
N CYS A 244 2.86 1.48 -15.82
CA CYS A 244 3.40 0.59 -14.80
C CYS A 244 2.84 -0.84 -14.85
N PHE A 245 1.87 -1.13 -15.72
CA PHE A 245 1.24 -2.46 -15.83
C PHE A 245 2.22 -3.61 -16.16
N ARG A 246 3.40 -3.29 -16.70
CA ARG A 246 4.48 -4.26 -16.98
C ARG A 246 5.42 -4.49 -15.81
N VAL A 247 5.28 -3.71 -14.73
CA VAL A 247 6.16 -3.70 -13.55
C VAL A 247 5.42 -4.17 -12.31
N VAL A 248 4.17 -3.73 -12.14
CA VAL A 248 3.24 -4.17 -11.09
C VAL A 248 2.05 -4.81 -11.79
N ASP A 249 1.66 -6.02 -11.36
CA ASP A 249 0.49 -6.70 -11.90
C ASP A 249 -0.78 -5.94 -11.50
N PRO A 250 -1.54 -5.37 -12.45
CA PRO A 250 -2.77 -4.67 -12.12
C PRO A 250 -3.94 -5.62 -11.80
N GLY A 251 -3.81 -6.92 -12.10
CA GLY A 251 -4.85 -7.92 -11.85
C GLY A 251 -5.28 -8.01 -10.39
N GLN A 252 -4.32 -7.95 -9.45
CA GLN A 252 -4.61 -7.95 -8.01
C GLN A 252 -5.46 -6.74 -7.59
N PHE A 253 -5.26 -5.58 -8.22
CA PHE A 253 -6.02 -4.35 -7.93
C PHE A 253 -7.42 -4.40 -8.53
N LEU A 254 -7.55 -4.97 -9.73
CA LEU A 254 -8.86 -5.18 -10.36
C LEU A 254 -9.72 -6.13 -9.52
N SER A 255 -9.13 -7.23 -9.04
CA SER A 255 -9.78 -8.20 -8.16
C SER A 255 -10.19 -7.59 -6.81
N ALA A 256 -9.27 -6.89 -6.15
CA ALA A 256 -9.54 -6.20 -4.87
C ALA A 256 -10.57 -5.07 -5.00
N CYS A 257 -10.74 -4.52 -6.21
CA CYS A 257 -11.73 -3.49 -6.41
C CYS A 257 -13.16 -4.03 -6.28
N GLY A 258 -13.47 -5.24 -6.75
CA GLY A 258 -14.81 -5.85 -6.63
C GLY A 258 -15.99 -4.91 -6.99
N PRO A 259 -17.22 -5.21 -6.52
CA PRO A 259 -18.33 -4.27 -6.45
C PRO A 259 -18.23 -3.43 -5.16
N SER A 260 -17.08 -2.79 -4.94
CA SER A 260 -16.77 -2.06 -3.70
C SER A 260 -17.24 -0.60 -3.77
N PRO A 261 -17.26 0.12 -2.64
CA PRO A 261 -17.73 1.50 -2.57
C PRO A 261 -17.06 2.46 -3.56
N SER A 262 -17.74 3.58 -3.82
CA SER A 262 -17.33 4.54 -4.85
C SER A 262 -15.89 5.05 -4.68
N LYS A 263 -15.32 5.12 -3.46
CA LYS A 263 -13.94 5.60 -3.27
C LYS A 263 -12.86 4.53 -3.45
N THR A 264 -13.22 3.25 -3.54
CA THR A 264 -12.26 2.13 -3.67
C THR A 264 -11.29 2.27 -4.85
N PRO A 265 -11.72 2.64 -6.08
CA PRO A 265 -10.82 2.78 -7.21
C PRO A 265 -9.65 3.74 -6.92
N CYS A 266 -9.93 4.87 -6.29
CA CYS A 266 -8.90 5.86 -5.96
C CYS A 266 -8.03 5.44 -4.78
N ARG A 267 -8.59 4.74 -3.78
CA ARG A 267 -7.80 4.13 -2.70
C ARG A 267 -6.80 3.11 -3.26
N LEU A 268 -7.26 2.22 -4.13
CA LEU A 268 -6.37 1.27 -4.81
C LEU A 268 -5.35 1.96 -5.71
N ALA A 269 -5.70 3.10 -6.33
CA ALA A 269 -4.75 3.88 -7.11
C ALA A 269 -3.59 4.41 -6.26
N HIS A 270 -3.82 4.80 -4.99
CA HIS A 270 -2.73 5.15 -4.06
C HIS A 270 -1.76 3.99 -3.85
N ALA A 271 -2.28 2.79 -3.59
CA ALA A 271 -1.45 1.61 -3.41
C ALA A 271 -0.70 1.23 -4.71
N PHE A 272 -1.36 1.32 -5.86
CA PHE A 272 -0.75 1.02 -7.16
C PHE A 272 0.40 2.00 -7.47
N VAL A 273 0.16 3.31 -7.33
CA VAL A 273 1.16 4.35 -7.54
C VAL A 273 2.35 4.16 -6.60
N HIS A 274 2.11 3.82 -5.33
CA HIS A 274 3.18 3.53 -4.38
C HIS A 274 4.05 2.35 -4.84
N LEU A 275 3.47 1.20 -5.21
CA LEU A 275 4.23 0.07 -5.74
C LEU A 275 5.01 0.44 -7.02
N CYS A 276 4.45 1.26 -7.89
CA CYS A 276 5.14 1.73 -9.09
C CYS A 276 6.37 2.58 -8.76
N GLN A 277 6.24 3.50 -7.80
CA GLN A 277 7.32 4.36 -7.34
C GLN A 277 8.43 3.57 -6.65
N GLU A 278 8.08 2.59 -5.82
CA GLU A 278 9.04 1.64 -5.23
C GLU A 278 9.80 0.82 -6.29
N ASN A 279 9.17 0.63 -7.46
CA ASN A 279 9.78 0.01 -8.62
C ASN A 279 10.34 1.03 -9.63
N TYR A 280 10.65 2.25 -9.17
CA TYR A 280 11.29 3.32 -9.93
C TYR A 280 10.49 3.90 -11.09
N VAL A 281 9.22 3.51 -11.26
CA VAL A 281 8.35 4.08 -12.27
C VAL A 281 7.75 5.37 -11.73
N PRO A 282 8.12 6.55 -12.27
CA PRO A 282 7.58 7.83 -11.81
C PRO A 282 6.12 7.93 -12.26
N LEU A 283 5.22 7.61 -11.34
CA LEU A 283 3.78 7.64 -11.55
C LEU A 283 3.14 8.59 -10.55
N GLU A 284 2.19 9.38 -11.00
CA GLU A 284 1.40 10.26 -10.15
C GLU A 284 -0.03 9.78 -10.02
N LEU A 285 -0.70 10.21 -8.96
CA LEU A 285 -2.11 9.95 -8.77
C LEU A 285 -2.95 10.63 -9.86
N PRO A 286 -3.93 9.93 -10.45
CA PRO A 286 -4.84 10.55 -11.41
C PRO A 286 -5.55 11.75 -10.78
N ALA A 287 -5.72 12.84 -11.53
CA ALA A 287 -6.36 14.07 -11.02
C ALA A 287 -7.75 13.83 -10.40
N LYS A 288 -8.51 12.86 -10.94
CA LYS A 288 -9.81 12.43 -10.42
C LYS A 288 -9.75 11.82 -9.01
N CYS A 289 -8.58 11.35 -8.58
CA CYS A 289 -8.32 10.77 -7.26
C CYS A 289 -7.66 11.75 -6.28
N LEU A 290 -7.36 12.97 -6.71
CA LEU A 290 -6.82 14.01 -5.82
C LEU A 290 -7.87 14.61 -4.88
N ARG A 291 -9.17 14.32 -5.06
CA ARG A 291 -10.25 14.77 -4.18
C ARG A 291 -11.01 13.56 -3.66
N LEU A 292 -10.50 12.96 -2.57
CA LEU A 292 -11.20 11.88 -1.85
C LEU A 292 -12.31 12.43 -0.97
#